data_AF-A0A0B7G041-F1
#
_entry.id   AF-A0A0B7G041-F1
#
_cell.length_a   1.000
_cell.length_b   1.000
_cell.length_c   1.000
_cell.angle_alpha   90.00
_cell.angle_beta   90.00
_cell.angle_gamma   90.00
#
_symmetry.space_group_name_H-M   'P 1'
#
loop_
_entity.id
_entity.type
_entity.pdbx_description
1 polymer ?
#
loop_
_entity_poly.entity_id
_entity_poly.type
_entity_poly.pdbx_seq_one_letter_code
_entity_poly.pdbx_strand_id
1 'polypeptide(L)'
;MSRGYRGRGGGGGGGGYYRGSPADPDHLMLPPGPPVGPYNPYEFHPWYMPAVPPMWVPYAPPQPAPTGAPMPMPITQLPYPVDGLRYYVLGQVEYYFSIQNMCQDLYLRQQMDTQGWIPISTIASFNRLRKLTTDLALIRETMQMSSIVEISVDGEKARMSHGGWTQFVLPES
;
A
#
# COMPACT_ATOMS: atom_id res chain seq x y z
N MET A 1 52.39 48.49 -23.91
CA MET A 1 53.44 47.96 -24.81
C MET A 1 53.68 46.51 -24.40
N SER A 2 53.15 45.55 -25.17
CA SER A 2 53.92 44.55 -25.94
C SER A 2 54.69 43.53 -25.07
N ARG A 3 54.61 42.22 -25.22
CA ARG A 3 54.08 41.30 -26.24
C ARG A 3 54.06 39.90 -25.60
N GLY A 4 53.16 39.04 -26.07
CA GLY A 4 53.14 37.62 -25.72
C GLY A 4 53.98 36.72 -26.65
N TYR A 5 53.99 35.45 -26.24
CA TYR A 5 54.07 34.17 -26.98
C TYR A 5 55.36 33.75 -27.73
N ARG A 6 55.93 32.65 -27.24
CA ARG A 6 56.26 31.35 -27.92
C ARG A 6 57.00 30.49 -26.89
N GLY A 7 56.66 29.24 -26.56
CA GLY A 7 56.11 28.17 -27.38
C GLY A 7 57.25 27.33 -27.96
N ARG A 8 57.52 26.14 -27.38
CA ARG A 8 58.21 24.91 -27.88
C ARG A 8 58.80 24.19 -26.65
N GLY A 9 58.51 22.95 -26.28
CA GLY A 9 58.06 21.78 -27.02
C GLY A 9 59.12 20.68 -26.84
N GLY A 10 58.79 19.62 -26.08
CA GLY A 10 59.29 18.27 -26.32
C GLY A 10 60.30 17.66 -25.33
N GLY A 11 59.79 16.77 -24.47
CA GLY A 11 60.22 15.36 -24.48
C GLY A 11 61.24 14.90 -23.42
N GLY A 12 60.85 13.93 -22.60
CA GLY A 12 61.79 12.94 -22.08
C GLY A 12 61.48 12.33 -20.72
N GLY A 13 60.74 11.22 -20.72
CA GLY A 13 61.19 10.03 -19.99
C GLY A 13 60.68 9.81 -18.55
N GLY A 14 60.00 8.68 -18.36
CA GLY A 14 60.42 7.77 -17.30
C GLY A 14 59.34 7.32 -16.32
N GLY A 15 58.73 6.18 -16.63
CA GLY A 15 58.57 5.10 -15.68
C GLY A 15 57.32 5.11 -14.79
N GLY A 16 56.63 3.97 -14.74
CA GLY A 16 55.89 3.59 -13.54
C GLY A 16 54.59 2.84 -13.77
N TYR A 17 54.70 1.53 -14.02
CA TYR A 17 53.76 0.46 -13.64
C TYR A 17 52.28 0.82 -13.46
N TYR A 18 51.44 0.28 -14.35
CA TYR A 18 50.04 0.00 -14.04
C TYR A 18 49.99 -1.02 -12.90
N ARG A 19 49.63 -0.57 -11.69
CA ARG A 19 49.19 -1.43 -10.59
C ARG A 19 47.68 -1.22 -10.44
N GLY A 20 46.90 -2.26 -10.69
CA GLY A 20 45.44 -2.25 -10.56
C GLY A 20 44.94 -2.23 -9.11
N SER A 21 43.79 -1.54 -8.97
CA SER A 21 42.58 -1.77 -8.13
C SER A 21 42.71 -1.94 -6.59
N PRO A 22 41.68 -1.64 -5.75
CA PRO A 22 40.23 -1.61 -6.06
C PRO A 22 39.36 -0.49 -5.41
N ALA A 23 38.20 -0.16 -6.00
CA ALA A 23 36.89 0.11 -5.34
C ALA A 23 35.86 0.81 -6.28
N ASP A 24 34.72 0.16 -6.44
CA ASP A 24 33.38 0.55 -6.96
C ASP A 24 32.68 1.67 -6.12
N PRO A 25 31.40 2.06 -6.34
CA PRO A 25 30.59 2.34 -7.56
C PRO A 25 29.70 3.63 -7.42
N ASP A 26 28.86 3.92 -8.42
CA ASP A 26 27.60 4.72 -8.33
C ASP A 26 27.62 6.26 -8.19
N HIS A 27 28.03 6.97 -9.25
CA HIS A 27 27.53 8.33 -9.50
C HIS A 27 26.24 8.30 -10.34
N LEU A 28 25.09 8.14 -9.66
CA LEU A 28 23.75 8.24 -10.26
C LEU A 28 23.39 9.71 -10.58
N MET A 29 23.79 10.21 -11.75
CA MET A 29 23.14 11.40 -12.32
C MET A 29 21.73 11.00 -12.81
N LEU A 30 20.69 11.40 -12.07
CA LEU A 30 19.31 11.27 -12.52
C LEU A 30 19.08 12.12 -13.78
N PRO A 31 18.45 11.60 -14.85
CA PRO A 31 18.12 12.41 -16.02
C PRO A 31 17.04 13.46 -15.68
N PRO A 32 16.98 14.59 -16.41
CA PRO A 32 15.98 15.63 -16.17
C PRO A 32 14.56 15.09 -16.38
N GLY A 33 13.65 15.46 -15.47
CA GLY A 33 12.25 15.01 -15.49
C GLY A 33 11.45 15.53 -16.70
N PRO A 34 10.31 14.90 -17.02
CA PRO A 34 9.52 15.24 -18.20
C PRO A 34 8.85 16.61 -18.06
N PRO A 35 8.60 17.32 -19.18
CA PRO A 35 7.78 18.52 -19.19
C PRO A 35 6.33 18.17 -18.81
N VAL A 36 5.77 18.91 -17.86
CA VAL A 36 4.36 18.82 -17.46
C VAL A 36 3.47 19.44 -18.55
N GLY A 37 2.99 18.60 -19.47
CA GLY A 37 1.97 18.93 -20.46
C GLY A 37 0.70 18.08 -20.28
N PRO A 38 -0.44 18.47 -20.86
CA PRO A 38 -1.67 17.69 -20.80
C PRO A 38 -1.48 16.32 -21.45
N TYR A 39 -1.84 15.26 -20.72
CA TYR A 39 -1.68 13.87 -21.15
C TYR A 39 -2.51 13.56 -22.40
N ASN A 40 -1.85 13.27 -23.52
CA ASN A 40 -2.47 12.78 -24.76
C ASN A 40 -2.13 11.28 -24.94
N PRO A 41 -3.11 10.36 -24.80
CA PRO A 41 -2.86 8.91 -24.85
C PRO A 41 -2.50 8.38 -26.26
N TYR A 42 -2.58 9.22 -27.30
CA TYR A 42 -2.24 8.84 -28.67
C TYR A 42 -0.88 9.35 -29.15
N GLU A 43 -0.15 10.09 -28.32
CA GLU A 43 1.20 10.54 -28.64
C GLU A 43 2.23 9.50 -28.21
N PHE A 44 3.02 9.01 -29.18
CA PHE A 44 4.12 8.10 -28.94
C PHE A 44 5.23 8.81 -28.16
N HIS A 45 5.29 8.57 -26.84
CA HIS A 45 6.33 9.11 -25.97
C HIS A 45 7.49 8.12 -25.87
N PRO A 46 8.71 8.44 -26.36
CA PRO A 46 9.86 7.55 -26.30
C PRO A 46 10.31 7.18 -24.87
N TRP A 47 9.77 7.85 -23.86
CA TRP A 47 10.00 7.59 -22.44
C TRP A 47 9.04 6.55 -21.82
N TYR A 48 8.02 6.11 -22.55
CA TYR A 48 7.16 5.00 -22.14
C TYR A 48 7.48 3.78 -23.02
N MET A 49 8.45 2.97 -22.60
CA MET A 49 8.53 1.58 -23.05
C MET A 49 7.86 0.69 -21.99
N PRO A 50 7.01 -0.28 -22.35
CA PRO A 50 6.67 -1.34 -21.43
C PRO A 50 7.99 -2.02 -21.03
N ALA A 51 8.25 -2.16 -19.73
CA ALA A 51 9.46 -2.78 -19.23
C ALA A 51 9.55 -4.22 -19.76
N VAL A 52 10.37 -4.44 -20.79
CA VAL A 52 10.78 -5.78 -21.20
C VAL A 52 11.80 -6.24 -20.15
N PRO A 53 11.54 -7.32 -19.40
CA PRO A 53 12.49 -7.80 -18.42
C PRO A 53 13.80 -8.18 -19.12
N PRO A 54 14.97 -7.85 -18.54
CA PRO A 54 16.27 -8.15 -19.16
C PRO A 54 16.45 -9.66 -19.35
N MET A 55 16.93 -10.09 -20.51
CA MET A 55 17.02 -11.51 -20.94
C MET A 55 17.91 -12.41 -20.04
N TRP A 56 18.56 -11.84 -19.01
CA TRP A 56 19.38 -12.54 -18.03
C TRP A 56 18.62 -12.92 -16.75
N VAL A 57 17.36 -12.47 -16.53
CA VAL A 57 16.59 -13.03 -15.41
C VAL A 57 16.33 -14.51 -15.73
N PRO A 58 16.75 -15.46 -14.86
CA PRO A 58 16.33 -16.85 -15.01
C PRO A 58 14.82 -16.87 -15.15
N TYR A 59 14.30 -17.58 -16.15
CA TYR A 59 12.87 -17.74 -16.33
C TYR A 59 12.28 -18.30 -15.03
N ALA A 60 11.72 -17.42 -14.20
CA ALA A 60 10.93 -17.81 -13.06
C ALA A 60 9.57 -18.21 -13.63
N PRO A 61 9.14 -19.48 -13.48
CA PRO A 61 7.79 -19.85 -13.89
C PRO A 61 6.81 -18.91 -13.18
N PRO A 62 5.77 -18.40 -13.87
CA PRO A 62 4.76 -17.57 -13.24
C PRO A 62 4.26 -18.33 -12.01
N GLN A 63 4.50 -17.76 -10.82
CA GLN A 63 3.99 -18.38 -9.60
C GLN A 63 2.47 -18.46 -9.75
N PRO A 64 1.84 -19.60 -9.42
CA PRO A 64 0.39 -19.66 -9.38
C PRO A 64 -0.06 -18.51 -8.47
N ALA A 65 -0.86 -17.59 -9.03
CA ALA A 65 -1.42 -16.50 -8.25
C ALA A 65 -2.05 -17.10 -6.99
N PRO A 66 -1.84 -16.52 -5.80
CA PRO A 66 -2.45 -17.04 -4.59
C PRO A 66 -3.95 -17.19 -4.86
N THR A 67 -4.46 -18.41 -4.74
CA THR A 67 -5.84 -18.79 -5.11
C THR A 67 -6.89 -18.23 -4.14
N GLY A 68 -6.49 -17.33 -3.25
CA GLY A 68 -7.37 -16.62 -2.33
C GLY A 68 -7.70 -15.23 -2.84
N ALA A 69 -8.92 -14.76 -2.57
CA ALA A 69 -9.25 -13.36 -2.76
C ALA A 69 -8.20 -12.50 -2.03
N PRO A 70 -7.70 -11.41 -2.65
CA PRO A 70 -6.72 -10.55 -2.01
C PRO A 70 -7.27 -10.01 -0.70
N MET A 71 -6.43 -9.96 0.33
CA MET A 71 -6.80 -9.37 1.61
C MET A 71 -7.12 -7.88 1.40
N PRO A 72 -8.22 -7.36 1.97
CA PRO A 72 -8.53 -5.94 1.86
C PRO A 72 -7.48 -5.13 2.59
N MET A 73 -7.02 -4.06 1.94
CA MET A 73 -6.09 -3.10 2.52
C MET A 73 -6.86 -2.10 3.39
N PRO A 74 -6.31 -1.66 4.53
CA PRO A 74 -6.86 -0.55 5.31
C PRO A 74 -7.05 0.71 4.47
N ILE A 75 -8.22 1.33 4.62
CA ILE A 75 -8.56 2.66 4.15
C ILE A 75 -7.99 3.71 5.12
N THR A 76 -7.98 3.41 6.42
CA THR A 76 -7.47 4.35 7.42
C THR A 76 -5.96 4.56 7.29
N GLN A 77 -5.57 5.82 7.11
CA GLN A 77 -4.17 6.24 7.12
C GLN A 77 -3.73 6.45 8.57
N LEU A 78 -2.81 5.60 9.04
CA LEU A 78 -2.25 5.72 10.38
C LEU A 78 -0.95 6.56 10.34
N PRO A 79 -0.76 7.50 11.27
CA PRO A 79 0.44 8.33 11.32
C PRO A 79 1.67 7.57 11.85
N TYR A 80 1.49 6.33 12.30
CA TYR A 80 2.53 5.45 12.83
C TYR A 80 2.47 4.07 12.18
N PRO A 81 3.61 3.35 12.12
CA PRO A 81 3.61 1.97 11.64
C PRO A 81 2.87 1.06 12.63
N VAL A 82 2.06 0.15 12.09
CA VAL A 82 1.40 -0.93 12.83
C VAL A 82 1.98 -2.28 12.42
N ASP A 83 1.90 -3.26 13.31
CA ASP A 83 2.30 -4.63 12.98
C ASP A 83 1.40 -5.22 11.88
N GLY A 84 1.96 -6.19 11.13
CA GLY A 84 1.27 -6.77 9.98
C GLY A 84 -0.07 -7.43 10.33
N LEU A 85 -0.20 -8.02 11.53
CA LEU A 85 -1.46 -8.63 11.95
C LEU A 85 -2.55 -7.56 12.13
N ARG A 86 -2.27 -6.51 12.90
CA ARG A 86 -3.20 -5.38 13.08
C ARG A 86 -3.52 -4.70 11.76
N TYR A 87 -2.55 -4.57 10.85
CA TYR A 87 -2.77 -4.04 9.50
C TYR A 87 -3.83 -4.83 8.73
N TYR A 88 -3.71 -6.17 8.67
CA TYR A 88 -4.69 -6.99 7.96
C TYR A 88 -6.05 -7.09 8.68
N VAL A 89 -6.06 -7.09 10.01
CA VAL A 89 -7.29 -7.04 10.81
C VAL A 89 -8.04 -5.74 10.52
N LEU A 90 -7.34 -4.60 10.49
CA LEU A 90 -7.92 -3.30 10.20
C LEU A 90 -8.59 -3.29 8.82
N GLY A 91 -7.87 -3.70 7.77
CA GLY A 91 -8.43 -3.76 6.42
C GLY A 91 -9.63 -4.71 6.32
N GLN A 92 -9.59 -5.83 7.03
CA GLN A 92 -10.68 -6.80 7.02
C GLN A 92 -11.94 -6.30 7.75
N VAL A 93 -11.78 -5.61 8.87
CA VAL A 93 -12.89 -4.95 9.58
C VAL A 93 -13.47 -3.85 8.69
N GLU A 94 -12.62 -3.01 8.12
CA GLU A 94 -13.06 -1.88 7.29
C GLU A 94 -13.81 -2.33 6.04
N TYR A 95 -13.40 -3.46 5.47
CA TYR A 95 -14.15 -4.08 4.39
C TYR A 95 -15.57 -4.48 4.81
N TYR A 96 -15.76 -5.09 5.99
CA TYR A 96 -17.11 -5.47 6.44
C TYR A 96 -18.02 -4.25 6.62
N PHE A 97 -17.47 -3.16 7.14
CA PHE A 97 -18.17 -1.88 7.31
C PHE A 97 -18.15 -0.98 6.07
N SER A 98 -17.58 -1.44 4.95
CA SER A 98 -17.61 -0.67 3.70
C SER A 98 -19.04 -0.58 3.16
N ILE A 99 -19.35 0.54 2.50
CA ILE A 99 -20.65 0.76 1.85
C ILE A 99 -20.99 -0.39 0.91
N GLN A 100 -20.02 -0.86 0.13
CA GLN A 100 -20.22 -1.95 -0.82
C GLN A 100 -20.62 -3.26 -0.12
N ASN A 101 -19.95 -3.62 0.98
CA ASN A 101 -20.30 -4.83 1.72
C ASN A 101 -21.66 -4.68 2.38
N MET A 102 -21.92 -3.54 3.04
CA MET A 102 -23.20 -3.29 3.70
C MET A 102 -24.40 -3.32 2.73
N CYS A 103 -24.24 -2.86 1.49
CA CYS A 103 -25.29 -2.97 0.47
C CYS A 103 -25.65 -4.42 0.10
N GLN A 104 -24.70 -5.36 0.22
CA GLN A 104 -24.84 -6.73 -0.29
C GLN A 104 -25.03 -7.77 0.83
N ASP A 105 -24.45 -7.53 2.00
CA ASP A 105 -24.41 -8.47 3.11
C ASP A 105 -25.64 -8.32 4.01
N LEU A 106 -26.71 -9.05 3.63
CA LEU A 106 -27.93 -9.10 4.42
C LEU A 106 -27.71 -9.68 5.82
N TYR A 107 -26.77 -10.62 5.96
CA TYR A 107 -26.50 -11.21 7.28
C TYR A 107 -25.92 -10.15 8.21
N LEU A 108 -24.94 -9.36 7.76
CA LEU A 108 -24.37 -8.29 8.56
C LEU A 108 -25.42 -7.25 8.98
N ARG A 109 -26.33 -6.90 8.07
CA ARG A 109 -27.45 -5.98 8.35
C ARG A 109 -28.44 -6.55 9.36
N GLN A 110 -28.70 -7.85 9.34
CA GLN A 110 -29.56 -8.51 10.33
C GLN A 110 -28.96 -8.51 11.73
N GLN A 111 -27.65 -8.34 11.86
CA GLN A 111 -26.98 -8.24 13.16
C GLN A 111 -26.98 -6.82 13.74
N MET A 112 -27.45 -5.82 12.98
CA MET A 112 -27.59 -4.44 13.46
C MET A 112 -28.81 -4.30 14.35
N ASP A 113 -28.65 -3.59 15.47
CA ASP A 113 -29.79 -3.05 16.20
C ASP A 113 -30.35 -1.77 15.55
N THR A 114 -31.39 -1.19 16.16
CA THR A 114 -32.06 0.04 15.69
C THR A 114 -31.15 1.26 15.63
N GLN A 115 -29.96 1.19 16.21
CA GLN A 115 -28.94 2.24 16.22
C GLN A 115 -27.69 1.85 15.41
N GLY A 116 -27.78 0.78 14.63
CA GLY A 116 -26.73 0.29 13.75
C GLY A 116 -25.63 -0.52 14.43
N TRP A 117 -25.75 -0.81 15.74
CA TRP A 117 -24.70 -1.51 16.47
C TRP A 117 -24.72 -3.01 16.22
N ILE A 118 -23.51 -3.56 16.07
CA ILE A 118 -23.26 -4.99 15.88
C ILE A 118 -22.32 -5.46 16.99
N PRO A 119 -22.60 -6.58 17.67
CA PRO A 119 -21.67 -7.14 18.66
C PRO A 119 -20.31 -7.44 18.04
N ILE A 120 -19.23 -7.03 18.71
CA ILE A 120 -17.85 -7.31 18.26
C ILE A 120 -17.60 -8.82 18.24
N SER A 121 -18.20 -9.56 19.16
CA SER A 121 -18.17 -11.04 19.17
C SER A 121 -18.72 -11.65 17.88
N THR A 122 -19.80 -11.09 17.33
CA THR A 122 -20.36 -11.50 16.05
C THR A 122 -19.37 -11.26 14.91
N ILE A 123 -18.76 -10.08 14.84
CA ILE A 123 -17.77 -9.72 13.79
C ILE A 123 -16.53 -10.61 13.91
N ALA A 124 -16.05 -10.85 15.14
CA ALA A 124 -14.94 -11.73 15.45
C ALA A 124 -15.19 -13.19 15.02
N SER A 125 -16.45 -13.60 14.88
CA SER A 125 -16.82 -14.95 14.43
C SER A 125 -16.68 -15.15 12.91
N PHE A 126 -16.49 -14.08 12.13
CA PHE A 126 -16.44 -14.18 10.67
C PHE A 126 -15.19 -14.91 10.20
N ASN A 127 -15.37 -15.80 9.22
CA ASN A 127 -14.33 -16.73 8.77
C ASN A 127 -13.02 -16.05 8.35
N ARG A 128 -13.06 -14.89 7.68
CA ARG A 128 -11.82 -14.20 7.28
C ARG A 128 -11.10 -13.56 8.48
N LEU A 129 -11.85 -13.08 9.48
CA LEU A 129 -11.26 -12.49 10.66
C LEU A 129 -10.69 -13.56 11.60
N ARG A 130 -11.42 -14.67 11.79
CA ARG A 130 -10.96 -15.86 12.54
C ARG A 130 -9.68 -16.49 11.98
N LYS A 131 -9.47 -16.39 10.67
CA LYS A 131 -8.24 -16.87 10.01
C LYS A 131 -7.03 -15.98 10.32
N LEU A 132 -7.25 -14.71 10.66
CA LEU A 132 -6.19 -13.79 11.09
C LEU A 132 -5.91 -13.93 12.58
N THR A 133 -6.96 -13.92 13.40
CA THR A 133 -6.83 -13.96 14.86
C THR A 133 -8.14 -14.40 15.52
N THR A 134 -8.04 -14.92 16.74
CA THR A 134 -9.18 -15.17 17.64
C THR A 134 -9.13 -14.29 18.89
N ASP A 135 -8.14 -13.40 18.98
CA ASP A 135 -7.99 -12.47 20.10
C ASP A 135 -8.95 -11.29 19.97
N LEU A 136 -9.99 -11.29 20.80
CA LEU A 136 -11.02 -10.26 20.81
C LEU A 136 -10.50 -8.90 21.30
N ALA A 137 -9.50 -8.89 22.20
CA ALA A 137 -8.90 -7.65 22.66
C ALA A 137 -8.13 -6.98 21.53
N LEU A 138 -7.33 -7.74 20.78
CA LEU A 138 -6.61 -7.24 19.60
C LEU A 138 -7.57 -6.71 18.53
N ILE A 139 -8.66 -7.43 18.26
CA ILE A 139 -9.68 -6.97 17.29
C ILE A 139 -10.29 -5.64 17.75
N ARG A 140 -10.67 -5.54 19.02
CA ARG A 140 -11.24 -4.30 19.59
C ARG A 140 -10.26 -3.14 19.51
N GLU A 141 -9.01 -3.32 19.94
CA GLU A 141 -7.95 -2.30 19.82
C GLU A 141 -7.77 -1.87 18.36
N THR A 142 -7.80 -2.82 17.43
CA THR A 142 -7.64 -2.53 16.00
C THR A 142 -8.82 -1.75 15.44
N MET A 143 -10.05 -2.07 15.85
CA MET A 143 -11.25 -1.32 15.50
C MET A 143 -11.16 0.15 15.94
N GLN A 144 -10.55 0.45 17.10
CA GLN A 144 -10.37 1.83 17.59
C GLN A 144 -9.43 2.66 16.70
N MET A 145 -8.55 2.00 15.94
CA MET A 145 -7.67 2.69 14.99
C MET A 145 -8.39 3.08 13.70
N SER A 146 -9.58 2.54 13.43
CA SER A 146 -10.30 2.79 12.18
C SER A 146 -10.99 4.15 12.16
N SER A 147 -10.95 4.81 11.01
CA SER A 147 -11.68 6.04 10.72
C SER A 147 -13.14 5.81 10.32
N ILE A 148 -13.51 4.58 9.94
CA ILE A 148 -14.86 4.26 9.43
C ILE A 148 -15.70 3.43 10.40
N VAL A 149 -15.13 3.01 11.53
CA VAL A 149 -15.81 2.22 12.56
C VAL A 149 -15.77 2.99 13.86
N GLU A 150 -16.90 3.04 14.55
CA GLU A 150 -16.99 3.54 15.93
C GLU A 150 -17.32 2.38 16.89
N ILE A 151 -16.78 2.43 18.10
CA ILE A 151 -17.00 1.45 19.16
C ILE A 151 -17.93 2.05 20.23
N SER A 152 -18.83 1.24 20.76
CA SER A 152 -19.72 1.62 21.85
C SER A 152 -18.95 1.92 23.15
N VAL A 153 -19.58 2.65 24.06
CA VAL A 153 -18.93 3.11 25.31
C VAL A 153 -18.47 1.95 26.20
N ASP A 154 -19.20 0.85 26.20
CA ASP A 154 -18.87 -0.40 26.90
C ASP A 154 -17.77 -1.24 26.19
N GLY A 155 -17.41 -0.88 24.95
CA GLY A 155 -16.42 -1.61 24.16
C GLY A 155 -16.92 -2.94 23.60
N GLU A 156 -18.23 -3.20 23.60
CA GLU A 156 -18.78 -4.51 23.22
C GLU A 156 -19.36 -4.55 21.80
N LYS A 157 -19.71 -3.39 21.24
CA LYS A 157 -20.34 -3.27 19.92
C LYS A 157 -19.58 -2.30 19.03
N ALA A 158 -19.76 -2.48 17.72
CA ALA A 158 -19.20 -1.62 16.68
C ALA A 158 -20.29 -1.25 15.66
N ARG A 159 -20.19 -0.06 15.06
CA ARG A 159 -21.00 0.36 13.92
C ARG A 159 -20.21 1.23 12.96
N MET A 160 -20.79 1.55 11.80
CA MET A 160 -20.18 2.50 10.87
C MET A 160 -20.10 3.89 11.49
N SER A 161 -18.97 4.58 11.34
CA SER A 161 -18.80 5.96 11.79
C SER A 161 -19.62 6.95 10.93
N HIS A 162 -19.70 8.20 11.39
CA HIS A 162 -20.28 9.35 10.67
C HIS A 162 -21.74 9.16 10.22
N GLY A 163 -22.51 8.29 10.89
CA GLY A 163 -23.92 8.07 10.57
C GLY A 163 -24.20 7.21 9.32
N GLY A 164 -23.15 6.61 8.73
CA GLY A 164 -23.28 5.79 7.52
C GLY A 164 -24.17 4.55 7.69
N TRP A 165 -24.42 4.12 8.93
CA TRP A 165 -25.25 2.97 9.30
C TRP A 165 -26.75 3.18 9.07
N THR A 166 -27.24 4.42 9.08
CA THR A 166 -28.69 4.74 9.11
C THR A 166 -29.47 4.15 7.93
N GLN A 167 -28.85 4.06 6.76
CA GLN A 167 -29.45 3.50 5.54
C GLN A 167 -29.47 1.96 5.50
N PHE A 168 -28.76 1.29 6.41
CA PHE A 168 -28.58 -0.16 6.40
C PHE A 168 -29.40 -0.90 7.46
N VAL A 169 -29.90 -0.19 8.47
CA VAL A 169 -30.83 -0.71 9.48
C VAL A 169 -32.10 -1.19 8.79
N LEU A 170 -32.55 -2.41 9.14
CA LEU A 170 -33.76 -3.00 8.60
C LEU A 170 -34.99 -2.48 9.36
N PRO A 171 -36.13 -2.26 8.69
CA PRO A 171 -37.36 -1.89 9.38
C PRO A 171 -37.79 -3.02 10.33
N GLU A 172 -38.26 -2.65 11.53
CA GLU A 172 -38.87 -3.61 12.44
C GLU A 172 -40.13 -4.20 11.78
N SER A 173 -40.22 -5.53 11.73
CA SER A 173 -41.33 -6.28 11.12
C SER A 173 -42.42 -6.62 12.13
#